data_AF-A0A8I3AGS9-F1
#
_entry.id   AF-A0A8I3AGS9-F1
#
_cell.length_a   1.000
_cell.length_b   1.000
_cell.length_c   1.000
_cell.angle_alpha   90.00
_cell.angle_beta   90.00
_cell.angle_gamma   90.00
#
_symmetry.space_group_name_H-M   'P 1'
#
loop_
_entity.id
_entity.type
_entity.pdbx_description
1 polymer ?
#
loop_
_entity_poly.entity_id
_entity_poly.type
_entity_poly.pdbx_seq_one_letter_code
_entity_poly.pdbx_strand_id
1 'polypeptide(L)'
;MKAAALDQHRGYAQNHYGEVQQYRSTDYVPKSSACGYQVLREPAWNKGLSFTPDDRVSKNLTGLIPHDQNMDLFYRVLIDNIRELMPLVYTPTIGDVCLQYSSLYTRPEALYISIKQRKSIRTMLRNWPYPDPEICVVTDGSRILGLGDLGVNGVGISIGKLALYTGAAGVDPSKTLPIVLDTGTNNEDNLKDPFYLGLL
;
A
#
# COMPACT_ATOMS: atom_id res chain seq x y z
N MET A 1 23.86 21.54 -36.50
CA MET A 1 24.62 22.50 -35.66
C MET A 1 23.78 22.88 -34.45
N LYS A 2 24.43 23.00 -33.27
CA LYS A 2 23.90 23.31 -31.92
C LYS A 2 23.36 22.14 -31.09
N ALA A 3 24.29 21.33 -30.57
CA ALA A 3 24.19 20.72 -29.24
C ALA A 3 25.34 21.29 -28.40
N ALA A 4 25.15 22.48 -27.84
CA ALA A 4 26.12 23.13 -26.98
C ALA A 4 25.38 24.05 -26.00
N ALA A 5 24.92 23.49 -24.88
CA ALA A 5 24.52 24.25 -23.68
C ALA A 5 24.26 23.36 -22.43
N LEU A 6 24.96 22.24 -22.26
CA LEU A 6 24.79 21.38 -21.07
C LEU A 6 26.12 21.08 -20.35
N ASP A 7 27.04 22.05 -20.34
CA ASP A 7 28.35 21.87 -19.69
C ASP A 7 28.72 23.05 -18.77
N GLN A 8 27.76 23.52 -17.98
CA GLN A 8 27.97 24.57 -16.97
C GLN A 8 28.12 24.05 -15.53
N HIS A 9 28.22 22.74 -15.31
CA HIS A 9 28.53 22.17 -13.99
C HIS A 9 29.96 21.62 -13.93
N ARG A 10 30.95 22.51 -14.12
CA ARG A 10 32.38 22.25 -13.86
C ARG A 10 32.74 22.07 -12.36
N GLY A 11 31.77 21.75 -11.50
CA GLY A 11 31.98 21.58 -10.05
C GLY A 11 32.50 20.20 -9.64
N TYR A 12 32.38 19.19 -10.52
CA TYR A 12 32.73 17.78 -10.19
C TYR A 12 34.01 17.29 -10.89
N ALA A 13 34.79 18.18 -11.51
CA ALA A 13 36.02 17.84 -12.23
C ALA A 13 37.28 18.09 -11.38
N GLN A 14 37.24 17.81 -10.08
CA GLN A 14 38.43 17.81 -9.23
C GLN A 14 38.89 16.37 -8.98
N ASN A 15 40.11 16.04 -9.45
CA ASN A 15 40.75 14.73 -9.27
C ASN A 15 41.58 14.66 -7.97
N HIS A 16 41.37 15.59 -7.05
CA HIS A 16 42.03 15.63 -5.75
C HIS A 16 41.00 15.99 -4.69
N TYR A 17 40.76 15.06 -3.79
CA TYR A 17 39.90 15.22 -2.62
C TYR A 17 40.79 15.27 -1.39
N GLY A 18 40.47 16.13 -0.42
CA GLY A 18 41.15 16.13 0.86
C GLY A 18 40.95 14.78 1.55
N GLU A 19 42.01 14.18 2.08
CA GLU A 19 41.87 12.98 2.90
C GLU A 19 41.05 13.30 4.15
N VAL A 20 39.92 12.61 4.29
CA VAL A 20 39.13 12.66 5.53
C VAL A 20 39.83 11.79 6.55
N GLN A 21 40.63 12.42 7.41
CA GLN A 21 41.32 11.75 8.50
C GLN A 21 40.32 11.50 9.64
N GLN A 22 40.04 10.23 9.92
CA GLN A 22 39.12 9.85 10.99
C GLN A 22 39.87 9.79 12.32
N TYR A 23 39.73 10.84 13.14
CA TYR A 23 40.47 10.99 14.41
C TYR A 23 39.93 10.13 15.57
N ARG A 24 38.83 9.39 15.37
CA ARG A 24 38.22 8.52 16.40
C ARG A 24 37.92 7.15 15.80
N SER A 25 38.23 6.08 16.53
CA SER A 25 37.80 4.75 16.16
C SER A 25 36.27 4.72 16.03
N THR A 26 35.73 4.17 14.94
CA THR A 26 34.29 3.92 14.84
C THR A 26 33.93 2.83 15.83
N ASP A 27 33.18 3.18 16.87
CA ASP A 27 32.62 2.18 17.78
C ASP A 27 31.41 1.54 17.11
N TYR A 28 31.60 0.35 16.53
CA TYR A 28 30.51 -0.46 15.99
C TYR A 28 29.77 -1.13 17.14
N VAL A 29 28.46 -0.85 17.24
CA VAL A 29 27.59 -1.57 18.17
C VAL A 29 27.32 -2.96 17.59
N PRO A 30 27.64 -4.05 18.31
CA PRO A 30 27.31 -5.40 17.87
C PRO A 30 25.79 -5.57 17.71
N LYS A 31 25.34 -6.32 16.71
CA LYS A 31 23.91 -6.59 16.44
C LYS A 31 23.16 -7.11 17.67
N SER A 32 23.83 -7.91 18.51
CA SER A 32 23.27 -8.41 19.77
C SER A 32 22.86 -7.28 20.72
N SER A 33 23.62 -6.18 20.73
CA SER A 33 23.48 -5.06 21.65
C SER A 33 22.73 -3.86 21.06
N ALA A 34 22.50 -3.83 19.74
CA ALA A 34 21.73 -2.77 19.09
C ALA A 34 20.27 -2.78 19.53
N CYS A 35 19.70 -1.60 19.80
CA CYS A 35 18.29 -1.39 20.17
C CYS A 35 17.72 -0.07 19.60
N GLY A 36 16.40 0.09 19.64
CA GLY A 36 15.72 1.32 19.21
C GLY A 36 16.06 1.73 17.77
N TYR A 37 16.34 3.02 17.58
CA TYR A 37 16.70 3.56 16.26
C TYR A 37 17.98 2.98 15.66
N GLN A 38 18.87 2.37 16.44
CA GLN A 38 20.08 1.72 15.90
C GLN A 38 19.71 0.50 15.04
N VAL A 39 18.68 -0.24 15.44
CA VAL A 39 18.15 -1.38 14.68
C VAL A 39 17.39 -0.89 13.44
N LEU A 40 16.65 0.22 13.55
CA LEU A 40 15.87 0.78 12.45
C LEU A 40 16.72 1.47 11.36
N ARG A 41 17.86 2.05 11.74
CA ARG A 41 18.74 2.78 10.80
C ARG A 41 19.73 1.89 10.07
N GLU A 42 19.94 0.66 10.54
CA GLU A 42 20.81 -0.32 9.88
C GLU A 42 19.99 -1.17 8.90
N PRO A 43 20.14 -0.99 7.57
CA PRO A 43 19.32 -1.69 6.58
C PRO A 43 19.42 -3.22 6.69
N ALA A 44 20.57 -3.74 7.12
CA ALA A 44 20.77 -5.17 7.28
C ALA A 44 19.97 -5.78 8.46
N TRP A 45 19.52 -4.96 9.42
CA TRP A 45 18.83 -5.42 10.64
C TRP A 45 17.38 -4.95 10.74
N ASN A 46 17.01 -3.91 9.99
CA ASN A 46 15.67 -3.35 10.00
C ASN A 46 14.67 -4.28 9.28
N LYS A 47 13.71 -4.81 10.03
CA LYS A 47 12.60 -5.63 9.50
C LYS A 47 11.30 -4.84 9.25
N GLY A 48 11.32 -3.51 9.43
CA GLY A 48 10.15 -2.64 9.29
C GLY A 48 9.02 -3.02 10.23
N LEU A 49 7.82 -3.26 9.70
CA LEU A 49 6.67 -3.70 10.50
C LEU A 49 6.77 -5.17 10.94
N SER A 50 7.65 -5.97 10.31
CA SER A 50 7.75 -7.42 10.53
C SER A 50 8.47 -7.83 11.83
N PHE A 51 8.82 -6.89 12.72
CA PHE A 51 9.29 -7.24 14.05
C PHE A 51 8.14 -7.82 14.87
N THR A 52 8.33 -9.02 15.42
CA THR A 52 7.37 -9.66 16.33
C THR A 52 7.19 -8.85 17.62
N PRO A 53 6.10 -9.05 18.38
CA PRO A 53 5.93 -8.39 19.67
C PRO A 53 7.14 -8.62 20.61
N ASP A 54 7.68 -9.83 20.65
CA ASP A 54 8.85 -10.17 21.46
C ASP A 54 10.14 -9.51 20.93
N ASP A 55 10.34 -9.43 19.61
CA ASP A 55 11.43 -8.67 18.99
C ASP A 55 11.33 -7.19 19.38
N ARG A 56 10.10 -6.62 19.37
CA ARG A 56 9.87 -5.21 19.70
C ARG A 56 10.14 -4.90 21.16
N VAL A 57 9.75 -5.79 22.08
CA VAL A 57 10.05 -5.65 23.50
C VAL A 57 11.55 -5.82 23.76
N SER A 58 12.16 -6.89 23.24
CA SER A 58 13.57 -7.19 23.48
C SER A 58 14.54 -6.18 22.85
N LYS A 59 14.14 -5.48 21.78
CA LYS A 59 14.94 -4.47 21.09
C LYS A 59 14.50 -3.03 21.33
N ASN A 60 13.62 -2.76 22.32
CA ASN A 60 13.11 -1.42 22.63
C ASN A 60 12.50 -0.70 21.41
N LEU A 61 11.72 -1.41 20.60
CA LEU A 61 11.03 -0.89 19.42
C LEU A 61 9.55 -0.60 19.67
N THR A 62 9.02 -0.99 20.83
CA THR A 62 7.64 -0.68 21.24
C THR A 62 7.39 0.83 21.23
N GLY A 63 6.36 1.27 20.50
CA GLY A 63 6.05 2.69 20.31
C GLY A 63 6.89 3.42 19.26
N LEU A 64 8.03 2.85 18.83
CA LEU A 64 8.82 3.36 17.70
C LEU A 64 8.35 2.81 16.35
N ILE A 65 7.66 1.66 16.38
CA ILE A 65 7.08 1.01 15.20
C ILE A 65 5.56 0.92 15.43
N PRO A 66 4.73 1.41 14.48
CA PRO A 66 3.27 1.27 14.58
C PRO A 66 2.87 -0.17 14.85
N HIS A 67 1.89 -0.38 15.73
CA HIS A 67 1.33 -1.72 15.94
C HIS A 67 0.86 -2.26 14.58
N ASP A 68 1.31 -3.47 14.27
CA ASP A 68 1.07 -4.10 12.97
C ASP A 68 -0.43 -4.23 12.69
N GLN A 69 -0.80 -4.19 11.40
CA GLN A 69 -2.16 -4.54 11.00
C GLN A 69 -2.30 -6.05 11.01
N ASN A 70 -2.97 -6.57 12.02
CA ASN A 70 -3.22 -8.00 12.12
C ASN A 70 -4.56 -8.32 11.42
N MET A 71 -4.47 -8.94 10.24
CA MET A 71 -5.64 -9.36 9.45
C MET A 71 -6.53 -10.36 10.22
N ASP A 72 -5.94 -11.27 10.99
CA ASP A 72 -6.70 -12.24 11.78
C ASP A 72 -7.48 -11.54 12.89
N LEU A 73 -6.87 -10.55 13.57
CA LEU A 73 -7.55 -9.74 14.57
C LEU A 73 -8.67 -8.90 13.95
N PHE A 74 -8.43 -8.29 12.79
CA PHE A 74 -9.45 -7.54 12.05
C PHE A 74 -10.68 -8.41 11.77
N TYR A 75 -10.47 -9.58 11.17
CA TYR A 75 -11.57 -10.48 10.84
C TYR A 75 -12.21 -11.10 12.07
N ARG A 76 -11.44 -11.40 13.12
CA ARG A 76 -11.98 -11.89 14.37
C ARG A 76 -12.94 -10.89 15.01
N VAL A 77 -12.53 -9.63 15.10
CA VAL A 77 -13.37 -8.53 15.63
C VAL A 77 -14.60 -8.31 14.77
N LEU A 78 -14.44 -8.34 13.44
CA LEU A 78 -15.54 -8.21 12.48
C LEU A 78 -16.58 -9.34 12.61
N ILE A 79 -16.12 -10.60 12.70
CA ILE A 79 -16.99 -11.78 12.84
C ILE A 79 -17.77 -11.71 14.17
N ASP A 80 -17.08 -11.42 15.27
CA ASP A 80 -17.68 -11.39 16.61
C ASP A 80 -18.70 -10.24 16.76
N ASN A 81 -18.58 -9.15 15.98
CA ASN A 81 -19.40 -7.94 16.11
C ASN A 81 -20.07 -7.52 14.79
N ILE A 82 -20.39 -8.50 13.94
CA ILE A 82 -20.75 -8.24 12.54
C ILE A 82 -21.91 -7.24 12.37
N ARG A 83 -22.94 -7.28 13.22
CA ARG A 83 -24.09 -6.37 13.11
C ARG A 83 -23.71 -4.90 13.31
N GLU A 84 -22.75 -4.62 14.18
CA GLU A 84 -22.33 -3.27 14.54
C GLU A 84 -21.26 -2.73 13.59
N LEU A 85 -20.32 -3.59 13.19
CA LEU A 85 -19.18 -3.18 12.36
C LEU A 85 -19.47 -3.20 10.87
N MET A 86 -20.50 -3.92 10.42
CA MET A 86 -20.83 -4.02 8.99
C MET A 86 -21.08 -2.67 8.32
N PRO A 87 -21.85 -1.74 8.93
CA PRO A 87 -22.07 -0.42 8.34
C PRO A 87 -20.80 0.42 8.22
N LEU A 88 -19.78 0.16 9.06
CA LEU A 88 -18.49 0.84 9.03
C LEU A 88 -17.54 0.28 7.96
N VAL A 89 -17.56 -1.04 7.77
CA VAL A 89 -16.69 -1.74 6.80
C VAL A 89 -17.26 -1.69 5.38
N TYR A 90 -18.59 -1.67 5.23
CA TYR A 90 -19.26 -1.68 3.94
C TYR A 90 -20.29 -0.54 3.83
N THR A 91 -21.49 -0.80 3.33
CA THR A 91 -22.50 0.25 3.12
C THR A 91 -23.10 0.73 4.45
N PRO A 92 -23.22 2.05 4.67
CA PRO A 92 -23.01 3.14 3.70
C PRO A 92 -21.57 3.69 3.63
N THR A 93 -20.74 3.51 4.67
CA THR A 93 -19.44 4.19 4.83
C THR A 93 -18.45 3.93 3.69
N ILE A 94 -18.51 2.76 3.05
CA ILE A 94 -17.65 2.46 1.90
C ILE A 94 -17.91 3.40 0.70
N GLY A 95 -19.11 3.96 0.59
CA GLY A 95 -19.42 4.98 -0.40
C GLY A 95 -18.61 6.25 -0.18
N ASP A 96 -18.52 6.72 1.07
CA ASP A 96 -17.73 7.88 1.46
C ASP A 96 -16.23 7.64 1.24
N VAL A 97 -15.78 6.42 1.54
CA VAL A 97 -14.40 5.98 1.23
C VAL A 97 -14.14 6.01 -0.26
N CYS A 98 -15.08 5.55 -1.10
CA CYS A 98 -14.92 5.62 -2.56
C CYS A 98 -14.93 7.07 -3.06
N LEU A 99 -15.64 8.00 -2.43
CA LEU A 99 -15.58 9.42 -2.81
C LEU A 99 -14.22 10.04 -2.51
N GLN A 100 -13.55 9.60 -1.45
CA GLN A 100 -12.30 10.18 -0.96
C GLN A 100 -11.08 9.28 -1.16
N TYR A 101 -11.22 8.20 -1.95
CA TYR A 101 -10.25 7.11 -1.97
C TYR A 101 -8.84 7.56 -2.31
N SER A 102 -8.73 8.41 -3.33
CA SER A 102 -7.44 8.96 -3.78
C SER A 102 -6.72 9.77 -2.69
N SER A 103 -7.47 10.54 -1.90
CA SER A 103 -6.94 11.33 -0.77
C SER A 103 -6.61 10.48 0.46
N LEU A 104 -7.37 9.41 0.69
CA LEU A 104 -7.19 8.50 1.84
C LEU A 104 -6.20 7.36 1.56
N TYR A 105 -5.70 7.25 0.32
CA TYR A 105 -4.87 6.15 -0.10
C TYR A 105 -3.56 6.11 0.69
N THR A 106 -3.28 4.94 1.28
CA THR A 106 -2.06 4.71 2.06
C THR A 106 -1.20 3.61 1.47
N ARG A 107 -1.82 2.52 1.01
CA ARG A 107 -1.14 1.35 0.43
C ARG A 107 -2.07 0.62 -0.55
N PRO A 108 -1.51 -0.14 -1.51
CA PRO A 108 -2.31 -0.94 -2.42
C PRO A 108 -2.90 -2.15 -1.69
N GLU A 109 -4.23 -2.26 -1.71
CA GLU A 109 -4.96 -3.41 -1.16
C GLU A 109 -5.62 -4.27 -2.25
N ALA A 110 -5.50 -3.86 -3.51
CA ALA A 110 -6.10 -4.51 -4.66
C ALA A 110 -5.13 -4.63 -5.84
N LEU A 111 -5.52 -5.43 -6.83
CA LEU A 111 -4.86 -5.46 -8.12
C LEU A 111 -5.47 -4.39 -9.03
N TYR A 112 -4.67 -3.39 -9.38
CA TYR A 112 -5.06 -2.29 -10.26
C TYR A 112 -4.61 -2.61 -11.69
N ILE A 113 -5.56 -2.75 -12.61
CA ILE A 113 -5.28 -3.12 -14.01
C ILE A 113 -5.84 -2.04 -14.92
N SER A 114 -4.94 -1.26 -15.51
CA SER A 114 -5.30 -0.25 -16.51
C SER A 114 -5.56 -0.87 -17.89
N ILE A 115 -6.42 -0.24 -18.69
CA ILE A 115 -6.61 -0.56 -20.11
C ILE A 115 -5.29 -0.51 -20.92
N LYS A 116 -4.31 0.28 -20.46
CA LYS A 116 -2.96 0.33 -21.03
C LYS A 116 -2.22 -1.01 -20.86
N GLN A 117 -2.57 -1.80 -19.85
CA GLN A 117 -1.97 -3.10 -19.51
C GLN A 117 -2.80 -4.30 -20.01
N ARG A 118 -3.82 -4.11 -20.85
CA ARG A 118 -4.73 -5.18 -21.31
C ARG A 118 -4.04 -6.40 -21.94
N LYS A 119 -2.86 -6.23 -22.55
CA LYS A 119 -2.06 -7.33 -23.12
C LYS A 119 -1.20 -8.07 -22.09
N SER A 120 -1.06 -7.50 -20.90
CA SER A 120 -0.20 -7.98 -19.81
C SER A 120 -1.00 -8.46 -18.60
N ILE A 121 -2.32 -8.64 -18.71
CA ILE A 121 -3.20 -9.06 -17.59
C ILE A 121 -2.67 -10.34 -16.94
N ARG A 122 -2.23 -11.32 -17.73
CA ARG A 122 -1.64 -12.56 -17.20
C ARG A 122 -0.41 -12.30 -16.32
N THR A 123 0.42 -11.33 -16.69
CA THR A 123 1.58 -10.93 -15.90
C THR A 123 1.15 -10.20 -14.63
N MET A 124 0.17 -9.31 -14.73
CA MET A 124 -0.38 -8.59 -13.57
C MET A 124 -0.95 -9.56 -12.52
N LEU A 125 -1.72 -10.56 -12.94
CA LEU A 125 -2.28 -11.57 -12.05
C LEU A 125 -1.20 -12.39 -11.34
N ARG A 126 -0.07 -12.67 -12.00
CA ARG A 126 1.07 -13.40 -11.41
C ARG A 126 1.81 -12.60 -10.34
N ASN A 127 1.64 -11.29 -10.30
CA ASN A 127 2.27 -10.43 -9.29
C ASN A 127 1.45 -10.35 -8.00
N TRP A 128 0.24 -10.95 -7.94
CA TRP A 128 -0.52 -11.02 -6.70
C TRP A 128 0.26 -11.83 -5.66
N PRO A 129 0.47 -11.31 -4.43
CA PRO A 129 1.38 -11.92 -3.46
C PRO A 129 0.83 -13.23 -2.87
N TYR A 130 -0.48 -13.47 -2.92
CA TYR A 130 -1.10 -14.67 -2.38
C TYR A 130 -1.32 -15.72 -3.46
N PRO A 131 -0.93 -16.99 -3.23
CA PRO A 131 -1.12 -18.06 -4.19
C PRO A 131 -2.58 -18.53 -4.24
N ASP A 132 -3.01 -18.94 -5.44
CA ASP A 132 -4.27 -19.64 -5.68
C ASP A 132 -5.52 -18.97 -5.08
N PRO A 133 -5.86 -17.72 -5.50
CA PRO A 133 -7.10 -17.08 -5.10
C PRO A 133 -8.31 -17.88 -5.60
N GLU A 134 -9.32 -18.03 -4.75
CA GLU A 134 -10.54 -18.79 -5.03
C GLU A 134 -11.74 -17.88 -5.32
N ILE A 135 -11.70 -16.64 -4.85
CA ILE A 135 -12.71 -15.63 -5.12
C ILE A 135 -12.07 -14.31 -5.54
N CYS A 136 -12.67 -13.67 -6.53
CA CYS A 136 -12.34 -12.30 -6.90
C CYS A 136 -13.59 -11.43 -6.96
N VAL A 137 -13.40 -10.15 -6.64
CA VAL A 137 -14.40 -9.11 -6.90
C VAL A 137 -13.74 -8.08 -7.78
N VAL A 138 -14.41 -7.77 -8.89
CA VAL A 138 -13.90 -6.88 -9.93
C VAL A 138 -14.88 -5.75 -10.13
N THR A 139 -14.38 -4.54 -10.25
CA THR A 139 -15.15 -3.35 -10.62
C THR A 139 -14.36 -2.48 -11.60
N ASP A 140 -15.05 -1.75 -12.47
CA ASP A 140 -14.45 -0.67 -13.26
C ASP A 140 -14.73 0.72 -12.66
N GLY A 141 -15.52 0.79 -11.58
CA GLY A 141 -15.88 2.03 -10.92
C GLY A 141 -16.95 2.86 -11.61
N SER A 142 -17.51 2.40 -12.72
CA SER A 142 -18.44 3.20 -13.56
C SER A 142 -19.79 3.51 -12.90
N ARG A 143 -20.20 2.70 -11.92
CA ARG A 143 -21.45 2.91 -11.15
C ARG A 143 -21.34 2.37 -9.73
N ILE A 144 -20.76 3.18 -8.85
CA ILE A 144 -20.65 2.88 -7.43
C ILE A 144 -21.94 3.23 -6.71
N LEU A 145 -22.75 2.21 -6.39
CA LEU A 145 -24.01 2.36 -5.65
C LEU A 145 -24.92 3.42 -6.30
N GLY A 146 -25.26 4.48 -5.57
CA GLY A 146 -25.99 5.67 -6.06
C GLY A 146 -25.10 6.89 -6.32
N LEU A 147 -23.77 6.72 -6.28
CA LEU A 147 -22.77 7.80 -6.38
C LEU A 147 -22.27 8.04 -7.81
N GLY A 148 -22.58 7.14 -8.74
CA GLY A 148 -22.20 7.28 -10.14
C GLY A 148 -20.79 6.76 -10.44
N ASP A 149 -20.16 7.35 -11.43
CA ASP A 149 -18.81 6.99 -11.88
C ASP A 149 -17.77 7.56 -10.92
N LEU A 150 -16.96 6.68 -10.33
CA LEU A 150 -15.82 7.05 -9.46
C LEU A 150 -14.49 6.53 -10.00
N GLY A 151 -14.48 5.90 -11.18
CA GLY A 151 -13.29 5.27 -11.77
C GLY A 151 -12.52 4.40 -10.77
N VAL A 152 -11.20 4.58 -10.68
CA VAL A 152 -10.35 3.77 -9.79
C VAL A 152 -10.73 3.87 -8.33
N ASN A 153 -11.31 5.00 -7.89
CA ASN A 153 -11.73 5.18 -6.51
C ASN A 153 -12.84 4.20 -6.10
N GLY A 154 -13.54 3.60 -7.07
CA GLY A 154 -14.51 2.53 -6.85
C GLY A 154 -13.94 1.22 -6.32
N VAL A 155 -12.61 1.05 -6.28
CA VAL A 155 -11.93 -0.16 -5.78
C VAL A 155 -12.33 -0.52 -4.34
N GLY A 156 -12.77 0.45 -3.53
CA GLY A 156 -13.30 0.21 -2.19
C GLY A 156 -14.44 -0.82 -2.18
N ILE A 157 -15.24 -0.91 -3.26
CA ILE A 157 -16.28 -1.94 -3.39
C ILE A 157 -15.69 -3.35 -3.48
N SER A 158 -14.64 -3.55 -4.27
CA SER A 158 -13.98 -4.85 -4.40
C SER A 158 -13.36 -5.30 -3.07
N ILE A 159 -12.68 -4.39 -2.38
CA ILE A 159 -12.06 -4.65 -1.07
C ILE A 159 -13.15 -4.95 -0.03
N GLY A 160 -14.14 -4.05 0.09
CA GLY A 160 -15.21 -4.17 1.07
C GLY A 160 -16.04 -5.44 0.88
N LYS A 161 -16.39 -5.82 -0.37
CA LYS A 161 -17.10 -7.09 -0.62
C LYS A 161 -16.32 -8.32 -0.21
N LEU A 162 -15.01 -8.35 -0.42
CA LEU A 162 -14.20 -9.50 0.02
C LEU A 162 -14.07 -9.55 1.54
N ALA A 163 -14.06 -8.40 2.21
CA ALA A 163 -14.18 -8.34 3.66
C ALA A 163 -15.53 -8.91 4.14
N LEU A 164 -16.63 -8.68 3.40
CA LEU A 164 -17.93 -9.33 3.66
C LEU A 164 -17.85 -10.85 3.50
N TYR A 165 -17.28 -11.33 2.39
CA TYR A 165 -17.18 -12.77 2.14
C TYR A 165 -16.37 -13.47 3.25
N THR A 166 -15.32 -12.82 3.72
CA THR A 166 -14.53 -13.34 4.85
C THR A 166 -15.32 -13.28 6.15
N GLY A 167 -15.81 -12.10 6.54
CA GLY A 167 -16.45 -11.88 7.83
C GLY A 167 -17.83 -12.50 7.99
N ALA A 168 -18.61 -12.64 6.91
CA ALA A 168 -19.97 -13.15 6.96
C ALA A 168 -20.12 -14.59 6.44
N ALA A 169 -19.25 -15.02 5.51
CA ALA A 169 -19.34 -16.33 4.86
C ALA A 169 -18.14 -17.24 5.13
N GLY A 170 -17.15 -16.79 5.91
CA GLY A 170 -16.01 -17.62 6.32
C GLY A 170 -15.03 -17.95 5.19
N VAL A 171 -15.02 -17.15 4.11
CA VAL A 171 -14.00 -17.29 3.07
C VAL A 171 -12.62 -16.95 3.64
N ASP A 172 -11.61 -17.76 3.37
CA ASP A 172 -10.24 -17.49 3.82
C ASP A 172 -9.73 -16.18 3.17
N PRO A 173 -9.28 -15.18 3.96
CA PRO A 173 -8.81 -13.91 3.40
C PRO A 173 -7.61 -14.05 2.46
N SER A 174 -6.76 -15.07 2.63
CA SER A 174 -5.63 -15.34 1.74
C SER A 174 -6.07 -15.84 0.36
N LYS A 175 -7.33 -16.29 0.23
CA LYS A 175 -7.97 -16.77 -1.01
C LYS A 175 -8.75 -15.69 -1.76
N THR A 176 -8.65 -14.43 -1.31
CA THR A 176 -9.37 -13.31 -1.90
C THR A 176 -8.49 -12.48 -2.85
N LEU A 177 -9.09 -11.99 -3.93
CA LEU A 177 -8.44 -11.13 -4.92
C LEU A 177 -9.34 -9.94 -5.30
N PRO A 178 -9.16 -8.76 -4.68
CA PRO A 178 -9.82 -7.53 -5.11
C PRO A 178 -9.16 -6.98 -6.36
N ILE A 179 -9.96 -6.62 -7.36
CA ILE A 179 -9.48 -6.06 -8.63
C ILE A 179 -10.26 -4.78 -8.96
N VAL A 180 -9.55 -3.79 -9.49
CA VAL A 180 -10.16 -2.66 -10.21
C VAL A 180 -9.60 -2.59 -11.63
N LEU A 181 -10.51 -2.46 -12.61
CA LEU A 181 -10.19 -2.28 -14.02
C LEU A 181 -10.28 -0.79 -14.35
N ASP A 182 -9.14 -0.16 -14.56
CA ASP A 182 -9.08 1.26 -14.89
C ASP A 182 -9.18 1.48 -16.41
N THR A 183 -10.37 1.83 -16.86
CA THR A 183 -10.65 2.19 -18.26
C THR A 183 -10.77 3.70 -18.48
N GLY A 184 -10.34 4.51 -17.51
CA GLY A 184 -10.69 5.93 -17.42
C GLY A 184 -11.99 6.16 -16.66
N THR A 185 -12.33 7.44 -16.44
CA THR A 185 -13.55 7.88 -15.76
C THR A 185 -14.16 9.08 -16.49
N ASN A 186 -15.48 9.18 -16.48
CA ASN A 186 -16.22 10.37 -16.94
C ASN A 186 -16.48 11.37 -15.81
N ASN A 187 -15.96 11.11 -14.60
CA ASN A 187 -16.13 11.99 -13.47
C ASN A 187 -15.17 13.19 -13.55
N GLU A 188 -15.72 14.34 -13.93
CA GLU A 188 -15.00 15.60 -14.07
C GLU A 188 -14.31 16.08 -12.80
N ASP A 189 -14.85 15.76 -11.61
CA ASP A 189 -14.24 16.15 -10.34
C ASP A 189 -12.98 15.31 -10.08
N ASN A 190 -13.04 14.00 -10.33
CA ASN A 190 -11.86 13.12 -10.26
C ASN A 190 -10.81 13.51 -11.31
N LEU A 191 -11.21 13.85 -12.53
CA LEU A 191 -10.27 14.26 -13.59
C LEU A 191 -9.53 15.56 -13.25
N LYS A 192 -10.12 16.43 -12.43
CA LYS A 192 -9.51 17.68 -11.97
C LYS A 192 -8.76 17.55 -10.64
N ASP A 193 -8.94 16.43 -9.93
CA ASP A 193 -8.28 16.19 -8.66
C ASP A 193 -6.81 15.81 -8.88
N PRO A 194 -5.84 16.62 -8.40
CA PRO A 194 -4.42 16.32 -8.53
C PRO A 194 -3.98 15.05 -7.78
N PHE A 195 -4.80 14.54 -6.86
CA PHE A 195 -4.53 13.31 -6.12
C PHE A 195 -5.17 12.08 -6.77
N TYR A 196 -5.96 12.23 -7.83
CA TYR A 196 -6.65 11.11 -8.45
C TYR A 196 -5.67 10.03 -8.93
N LEU A 197 -5.88 8.80 -8.47
CA LEU A 197 -4.98 7.67 -8.70
C LEU A 197 -5.17 6.99 -10.06
N GLY A 198 -6.30 7.23 -10.71
CA GLY A 198 -6.65 6.56 -11.96
C GLY A 198 -6.09 7.23 -13.20
N LEU A 199 -6.43 6.66 -14.35
CA LEU A 199 -6.10 7.23 -15.64
C LEU A 199 -6.81 8.56 -15.88
N LEU A 200 -5.99 9.55 -16.25
CA LEU A 200 -6.38 10.81 -16.89
C LEU A 200 -6.38 10.66 -18.42
#